data_AF-A0A2E8WH19-F1
#
_entry.id   AF-A0A2E8WH19-F1
#
_cell.length_a   1.000
_cell.length_b   1.000
_cell.length_c   1.000
_cell.angle_alpha   90.00
_cell.angle_beta   90.00
_cell.angle_gamma   90.00
#
_symmetry.space_group_name_H-M   'P 1'
#
loop_
_entity.id
_entity.type
_entity.pdbx_description
1 polymer ?
#
loop_
_entity_poly.entity_id
_entity_poly.type
_entity_poly.pdbx_seq_one_letter_code
_entity_poly.pdbx_strand_id
1 'polypeptide(L)' 'MGADLAIFVDYVVRAWIDGEKSADTGYPLIIVNHRVSEEPGIVKLAEHIDGAFPDIPVTHIPQTCTYRSITT' A
#
# COMPACT_ATOMS: atom_id res chain seq x y z
N MET A 1 6.35 18.99 -5.25
CA MET A 1 5.81 18.64 -3.91
C MET A 1 6.86 18.70 -2.80
N GLY A 2 8.17 18.92 -3.08
CA GLY A 2 9.16 19.17 -2.03
C GLY A 2 9.42 18.02 -1.06
N ALA A 3 9.06 16.79 -1.46
CA ALA A 3 9.31 15.60 -0.67
C ALA A 3 10.74 15.08 -0.90
N ASP A 4 11.37 14.56 0.15
CA ASP A 4 12.71 13.98 0.09
C ASP A 4 12.73 12.53 -0.42
N LEU A 5 11.57 11.88 -0.48
CA LEU A 5 11.40 10.48 -0.82
C LEU A 5 9.99 10.22 -1.37
N ALA A 6 9.89 9.31 -2.33
CA ALA A 6 8.62 8.77 -2.78
C ALA A 6 8.40 7.34 -2.26
N ILE A 7 7.19 7.05 -1.78
CA ILE A 7 6.73 5.69 -1.47
C ILE A 7 5.59 5.37 -2.44
N PHE A 8 5.75 4.31 -3.21
CA PHE A 8 4.75 3.87 -4.18
C PHE A 8 4.40 2.40 -4.00
N VAL A 9 3.23 2.06 -4.50
CA VAL A 9 2.75 0.68 -4.56
C VAL A 9 3.33 -0.06 -5.78
N ASP A 10 3.67 -1.33 -5.63
CA ASP A 10 4.23 -2.20 -6.67
C ASP A 10 3.44 -2.23 -7.99
N TYR A 11 2.10 -2.21 -8.00
CA TYR A 11 1.34 -2.24 -9.26
C TYR A 11 1.33 -0.93 -10.06
N VAL A 12 1.66 0.21 -9.44
CA VAL A 12 1.73 1.51 -10.16
C VAL A 12 3.14 1.85 -10.64
N VAL A 13 4.15 1.19 -10.07
CA VAL A 13 5.55 1.42 -10.43
C VAL A 13 5.89 0.65 -11.69
N ARG A 14 6.26 1.38 -12.74
CA ARG A 14 6.87 0.80 -13.94
C ARG A 14 8.35 0.65 -13.67
N ALA A 15 8.73 -0.50 -13.10
CA ALA A 15 10.04 -0.76 -12.52
C ALA A 15 11.23 -0.16 -13.30
N TRP A 16 11.28 -0.35 -14.63
CA TRP A 16 12.32 0.24 -15.47
C TRP A 16 12.25 1.77 -15.51
N ILE A 17 11.11 2.33 -15.91
CA ILE A 17 10.96 3.77 -16.16
C ILE A 17 11.13 4.57 -14.87
N ASP A 18 10.44 4.14 -13.81
CA ASP A 18 10.42 4.89 -12.56
C ASP A 18 11.70 4.62 -11.73
N GLY A 19 12.33 3.45 -11.90
CA GLY A 19 13.64 3.14 -11.34
C GLY A 19 14.76 3.96 -11.97
N GLU A 20 14.85 4.01 -13.31
CA GLU A 20 15.82 4.86 -14.01
C GLU A 20 15.62 6.33 -13.68
N LYS A 21 14.36 6.80 -13.61
CA LYS A 21 14.07 8.17 -13.17
C LYS A 21 14.55 8.44 -11.75
N SER A 22 14.39 7.49 -10.83
CA SER A 22 14.91 7.63 -9.45
C SER A 22 16.43 7.73 -9.46
N ALA A 23 17.11 6.90 -10.25
CA ALA A 23 18.57 6.92 -10.40
C ALA A 23 19.08 8.24 -11.01
N ASP A 24 18.50 8.67 -12.13
CA ASP A 24 18.89 9.88 -12.86
C ASP A 24 18.70 11.15 -12.04
N THR A 25 17.61 11.21 -11.27
CA THR A 25 17.25 12.43 -10.53
C THR A 25 17.81 12.46 -9.12
N GLY A 26 18.32 11.32 -8.62
CA GLY A 26 18.75 11.17 -7.23
C GLY A 26 17.61 11.20 -6.20
N TYR A 27 16.34 11.27 -6.63
CA TYR A 27 15.20 11.21 -5.72
C TYR A 27 14.89 9.75 -5.40
N PRO A 28 14.97 9.35 -4.11
CA PRO A 28 14.79 7.95 -3.74
C PRO A 28 13.34 7.50 -3.93
N LEU A 29 13.19 6.20 -4.18
CA LEU A 29 11.92 5.51 -4.37
C LEU A 29 11.88 4.25 -3.50
N ILE A 30 10.86 4.13 -2.63
CA ILE A 30 10.52 2.88 -1.95
C ILE A 30 9.28 2.29 -2.61
N ILE A 31 9.37 1.00 -2.95
CA ILE A 31 8.26 0.24 -3.49
C ILE A 31 7.72 -0.66 -2.39
N VAL A 32 6.44 -0.53 -2.09
CA VAL A 32 5.72 -1.33 -1.10
C VAL A 32 4.72 -2.22 -1.81
N ASN A 33 4.52 -3.43 -1.29
CA ASN A 33 3.48 -4.29 -1.82
C ASN A 33 2.09 -3.62 -1.71
N HIS A 34 1.31 -3.65 -2.78
CA HIS A 34 -0.05 -3.10 -2.86
C HIS A 34 -0.90 -3.35 -1.64
N ARG A 35 -0.88 -4.60 -1.22
CA ARG A 35 -1.75 -5.01 -0.15
C ARG A 35 -1.30 -4.45 1.21
N VAL A 36 0.02 -4.37 1.41
CA VAL A 36 0.61 -3.78 2.62
C VAL A 36 0.28 -2.29 2.70
N SER A 37 0.21 -1.57 1.58
CA SER A 37 -0.13 -0.14 1.58
C SER A 37 -1.61 0.15 1.80
N GLU A 38 -2.52 -0.70 1.29
CA GLU A 38 -3.95 -0.35 1.22
C GLU A 38 -4.83 -1.03 2.27
N GLU A 39 -4.50 -2.27 2.67
CA GLU A 39 -5.30 -3.01 3.66
C GLU A 39 -5.54 -2.24 4.97
N PRO A 40 -4.54 -1.54 5.56
CA PRO A 40 -4.79 -0.79 6.79
C PRO A 40 -5.85 0.31 6.62
N GLY A 41 -6.00 0.85 5.42
CA GLY A 41 -7.04 1.82 5.08
C GLY A 41 -8.43 1.19 5.06
N ILE A 42 -8.54 -0.01 4.48
CA ILE A 42 -9.81 -0.77 4.44
C ILE A 42 -10.26 -1.19 5.84
N VAL A 43 -9.33 -1.62 6.71
CA VAL A 43 -9.62 -1.93 8.12
C VAL A 43 -10.19 -0.71 8.83
N LYS A 44 -9.52 0.45 8.74
CA LYS A 44 -10.00 1.69 9.36
C LYS A 44 -11.33 2.16 8.79
N LEU A 45 -11.56 1.95 7.49
CA LEU A 45 -12.83 2.27 6.86
C LEU A 45 -13.96 1.39 7.43
N ALA A 46 -13.72 0.09 7.61
CA ALA A 46 -14.69 -0.80 8.23
C ALA A 46 -15.03 -0.37 9.66
N GLU A 47 -14.02 -0.07 10.48
CA GLU A 47 -14.20 0.45 11.85
C GLU A 47 -15.00 1.77 11.85
N HIS A 48 -14.71 2.67 10.92
CA HIS A 48 -15.41 3.94 10.80
C HIS A 48 -16.89 3.77 10.45
N ILE A 49 -17.21 2.89 9.50
CA ILE A 49 -18.60 2.63 9.07
C ILE A 49 -19.36 1.93 10.20
N ASP A 50 -18.75 0.94 10.86
CA ASP A 50 -19.36 0.22 11.99
C ASP A 50 -19.74 1.18 13.13
N GLY A 51 -18.83 2.10 13.48
CA GLY A 51 -19.11 3.15 14.47
C GLY A 51 -20.16 4.17 14.05
N ALA A 52 -20.29 4.45 12.75
CA ALA A 52 -21.26 5.41 12.22
C ALA A 52 -22.67 4.83 12.03
N PHE A 53 -22.78 3.52 11.81
CA PHE A 53 -24.04 2.82 11.52
C PHE A 53 -24.15 1.52 12.34
N PRO A 54 -24.37 1.61 13.67
CA PRO A 54 -24.31 0.45 14.57
C PRO A 54 -25.39 -0.62 14.30
N ASP A 55 -26.46 -0.26 13.59
CA ASP A 55 -27.54 -1.18 13.21
C ASP A 55 -27.24 -1.95 11.90
N ILE A 56 -26.15 -1.61 11.20
CA ILE A 56 -25.75 -2.25 9.94
C ILE A 56 -24.47 -3.06 10.19
N PRO A 57 -24.50 -4.40 10.06
CA PRO A 57 -23.31 -5.21 10.25
C PRO A 57 -22.23 -4.89 9.20
N VAL A 58 -21.03 -4.55 9.68
CA VAL A 58 -19.86 -4.34 8.83
C VAL A 58 -18.82 -5.44 9.08
N THR A 59 -18.42 -6.13 8.02
CA THR A 59 -17.41 -7.19 8.10
C THR A 59 -16.27 -6.88 7.15
N HIS A 60 -15.07 -6.71 7.71
CA HIS A 60 -13.84 -6.67 6.92
C HIS A 60 -13.44 -8.10 6.50
N ILE A 61 -13.19 -8.32 5.21
CA ILE A 61 -12.71 -9.60 4.66
C ILE A 61 -11.20 -9.49 4.39
N PRO A 62 -10.33 -10.14 5.17
CA PRO A 62 -8.90 -10.06 4.97
C PRO A 62 -8.48 -10.75 3.67
N GLN A 63 -7.91 -10.00 2.75
CA GLN A 63 -7.29 -10.48 1.51
C GLN A 63 -5.88 -11.15 1.70
N THR A 64 -5.20 -11.03 2.86
CA THR A 64 -3.77 -11.36 3.19
C THR A 64 -2.65 -11.17 2.13
N CYS A 65 -1.37 -11.07 2.53
CA CYS A 65 -0.27 -11.05 1.54
C CYS A 65 -0.18 -12.41 0.83
N THR A 66 -0.19 -12.43 -0.50
CA THR A 66 -0.08 -13.66 -1.30
C THR A 66 1.34 -14.22 -1.32
N TYR A 67 2.33 -13.42 -0.95
CA TYR A 67 3.72 -13.82 -0.86
C TYR A 67 4.01 -14.44 0.49
N ARG A 68 4.72 -15.57 0.47
CA ARG A 68 5.28 -16.21 1.66
C ARG A 68 6.79 -16.03 1.64
N SER A 69 7.35 -15.46 2.69
CA SER A 69 8.81 -15.42 2.87
C SER A 69 9.34 -16.85 2.99
N ILE A 70 10.33 -17.18 2.18
CA ILE A 70 11.14 -18.40 2.32
C ILE A 70 12.48 -17.98 2.92
N THR A 71 12.71 -18.35 4.17
CA THR A 71 14.03 -18.20 4.82
C THR A 71 14.69 -19.57 4.87
N THR A 72 15.94 -19.62 4.38
CA THR A 72 16.89 -20.71 4.61
C THR A 72 17.53 -20.63 5.99
#